data_AF-A0A2V9HIL8-F1
#
_entry.id   AF-A0A2V9HIL8-F1
#
_cell.length_a   1.000
_cell.length_b   1.000
_cell.length_c   1.000
_cell.angle_alpha   90.00
_cell.angle_beta   90.00
_cell.angle_gamma   90.00
#
_symmetry.space_group_name_H-M   'P 1'
#
loop_
_entity.id
_entity.type
_entity.pdbx_description
1 polymer ?
#
loop_
_entity_poly.entity_id
_entity_poly.type
_entity_poly.pdbx_seq_one_letter_code
_entity_poly.pdbx_strand_id
1 'polypeptide(L)'
;MTTWHKRDWEQFYELARRPWRRHRPPRPVYPTGINRVLPAQGFSLSELDDAGVDLDLAERLGLPVDAGRIGAYGPNVTVLRDFIRSSRQPL
;
A
#
# COMPACT_ATOMS: atom_id res chain seq x y z
N MET A 1 31.26 -1.73 -6.10
CA MET A 1 30.20 -2.18 -7.03
C MET A 1 30.07 -3.68 -6.87
N THR A 2 28.98 -4.15 -6.27
CA THR A 2 28.76 -5.59 -6.06
C THR A 2 28.25 -6.20 -7.36
N THR A 3 29.08 -7.03 -7.98
CA THR A 3 28.72 -7.77 -9.20
C THR A 3 27.82 -8.93 -8.80
N TRP A 4 26.61 -8.98 -9.36
CA TRP A 4 25.64 -10.04 -9.07
C TRP A 4 26.12 -11.37 -9.63
N HIS A 5 26.12 -12.41 -8.81
CA HIS A 5 26.42 -13.77 -9.23
C HIS A 5 25.15 -14.46 -9.75
N LYS A 6 25.33 -15.56 -10.49
CA LYS A 6 24.22 -16.35 -11.07
C LYS A 6 23.16 -16.73 -10.02
N ARG A 7 23.58 -17.04 -8.80
CA ARG A 7 22.70 -17.42 -7.68
C ARG A 7 21.84 -16.25 -7.20
N ASP A 8 22.36 -15.02 -7.25
CA ASP A 8 21.60 -13.81 -6.91
C ASP A 8 20.50 -13.56 -7.95
N TRP A 9 20.81 -13.80 -9.24
CA TRP A 9 19.85 -13.72 -10.34
C TRP A 9 18.74 -14.78 -10.23
N GLU A 10 19.09 -16.03 -9.92
CA GLU A 10 18.12 -17.10 -9.69
C GLU A 10 17.20 -16.78 -8.52
N GLN A 11 17.76 -16.28 -7.40
CA GLN A 11 16.98 -15.93 -6.22
C GLN A 11 16.04 -14.74 -6.46
N PHE A 12 16.50 -13.73 -7.20
CA PHE A 12 15.67 -12.61 -7.63
C PHE A 12 14.54 -13.08 -8.55
N TYR A 13 14.84 -13.92 -9.54
CA TYR A 13 13.84 -14.42 -10.47
C TYR A 13 12.75 -15.22 -9.76
N GLU A 14 13.12 -16.08 -8.81
CA GLU A 14 12.16 -16.80 -7.96
C GLU A 14 11.31 -15.85 -7.12
N LEU A 15 11.90 -14.82 -6.51
CA LEU A 15 11.15 -13.80 -5.76
C LEU A 15 10.19 -13.00 -6.63
N ALA A 16 10.62 -12.61 -7.84
CA ALA A 16 9.83 -11.85 -8.79
C ALA A 16 8.70 -12.69 -9.42
N ARG A 17 8.92 -14.00 -9.57
CA ARG A 17 7.97 -14.94 -10.16
C ARG A 17 6.92 -15.43 -9.15
N ARG A 18 7.12 -15.23 -7.84
CA ARG A 18 6.08 -15.51 -6.84
C ARG A 18 4.79 -14.79 -7.25
N PRO A 19 3.63 -15.47 -7.25
CA PRO A 19 2.36 -14.83 -7.50
C PRO A 19 2.27 -13.60 -6.61
N TRP A 20 1.95 -12.44 -7.21
CA TRP A 20 1.68 -11.22 -6.45
C TRP A 20 0.76 -11.60 -5.30
N ARG A 21 1.29 -11.54 -4.07
CA ARG A 21 0.47 -11.85 -2.89
C ARG A 21 -0.64 -10.81 -2.91
N ARG A 22 -1.85 -11.24 -3.29
CA ARG A 22 -3.07 -10.40 -3.41
C ARG A 22 -3.39 -9.65 -2.11
N HIS A 23 -2.73 -10.01 -1.01
CA HIS A 23 -2.87 -9.41 0.31
C HIS A 23 -1.82 -8.33 0.63
N ARG A 24 -0.95 -7.92 -0.31
CA ARG A 24 -0.07 -6.78 -0.01
C ARG A 24 -0.94 -5.52 0.10
N PRO A 25 -0.84 -4.78 1.21
CA PRO A 25 -1.62 -3.57 1.39
C PRO A 25 -1.26 -2.53 0.34
N PRO A 26 -2.25 -1.76 -0.16
CA PRO A 26 -2.02 -0.69 -1.12
C PRO A 26 -1.09 0.38 -0.53
N ARG A 27 -0.40 1.10 -1.42
CA ARG A 27 0.48 2.21 -1.06
C ARG A 27 -0.16 3.52 -1.55
N PRO A 28 -0.39 4.50 -0.67
CA PRO A 28 -1.08 5.74 -1.03
C PRO A 28 -0.20 6.68 -1.84
N VAL A 29 -0.87 7.61 -2.50
CA VAL A 29 -0.26 8.73 -3.22
C VAL A 29 -0.88 10.05 -2.80
N TYR A 30 -0.22 11.17 -3.04
CA TYR A 30 -0.81 12.49 -2.83
C TYR A 30 -0.65 13.36 -4.07
N PRO A 31 -1.63 14.23 -4.37
CA PRO A 31 -1.55 15.12 -5.51
C PRO A 31 -0.49 16.19 -5.27
N THR A 32 0.26 16.51 -6.33
CA THR A 32 1.26 17.59 -6.32
C THR A 32 1.10 18.42 -7.58
N GLY A 33 0.66 19.68 -7.45
CA GLY A 33 0.42 20.55 -8.61
C GLY A 33 -0.65 20.00 -9.56
N ILE A 34 -0.56 20.38 -10.84
CA ILE A 34 -1.54 19.99 -11.86
C ILE A 34 -1.17 18.63 -12.45
N ASN A 35 -2.08 17.66 -12.34
CA ASN A 35 -1.99 16.32 -12.93
C ASN A 35 -0.73 15.51 -12.57
N ARG A 36 -0.19 15.68 -11.35
CA ARG A 36 0.89 14.82 -10.85
C ARG A 36 0.53 14.28 -9.47
N VAL A 37 1.04 13.08 -9.20
CA VAL A 37 0.92 12.40 -7.92
C VAL A 37 2.30 11.90 -7.49
N LEU A 38 2.57 11.96 -6.20
CA LEU A 38 3.78 11.41 -5.60
C LEU A 38 3.44 10.29 -4.61
N PRO A 39 4.31 9.29 -4.44
CA PRO A 39 4.11 8.24 -3.45
C PRO A 39 4.16 8.84 -2.04
N ALA A 40 3.18 8.47 -1.21
CA ALA A 40 3.20 8.77 0.21
C ALA A 40 3.88 7.65 1.01
N GLN A 41 4.41 7.99 2.19
CA GLN A 41 4.96 7.00 3.12
C GLN A 41 3.88 6.05 3.64
N GLY A 42 2.69 6.60 3.93
CA GLY A 42 1.51 5.89 4.42
C GLY A 42 0.22 6.68 4.26
N PHE A 43 -0.90 6.03 4.64
CA PHE A 43 -2.23 6.61 4.62
C PHE A 43 -2.34 7.62 5.74
N SER A 44 -2.94 8.77 5.46
CA SER A 44 -3.24 9.74 6.52
C SER A 44 -4.33 9.21 7.45
N LEU A 45 -4.41 9.77 8.65
CA LEU A 45 -5.49 9.43 9.59
C LEU A 45 -6.88 9.75 9.01
N SER A 46 -6.99 10.85 8.24
CA SER A 46 -8.23 11.20 7.54
C SER A 46 -8.62 10.19 6.47
N GLU A 47 -7.65 9.65 5.71
CA GLU A 47 -7.92 8.62 4.71
C GLU A 47 -8.41 7.30 5.34
N LEU A 48 -7.88 6.95 6.51
CA LEU A 48 -8.33 5.79 7.28
C LEU A 48 -9.75 6.00 7.83
N ASP A 49 -10.02 7.16 8.43
CA ASP A 49 -11.34 7.52 8.96
C ASP A 49 -12.41 7.53 7.85
N ASP A 50 -12.11 8.17 6.71
CA ASP A 50 -12.98 8.18 5.53
C ASP A 50 -13.22 6.76 4.97
N ALA A 51 -12.25 5.86 5.10
CA ALA A 51 -12.37 4.46 4.71
C ALA A 51 -13.11 3.60 5.75
N GLY A 52 -13.41 4.13 6.94
CA GLY A 52 -13.98 3.38 8.06
C GLY A 52 -13.00 2.37 8.66
N VAL A 53 -11.71 2.74 8.71
CA VAL A 53 -10.61 1.92 9.22
C VAL A 53 -10.07 2.54 10.49
N ASP A 54 -10.14 1.81 11.61
CA ASP A 54 -9.43 2.17 12.83
C ASP A 54 -7.95 1.73 12.76
N LEU A 55 -7.15 2.26 13.69
CA LEU A 55 -5.70 1.99 13.72
C LEU A 55 -5.38 0.52 14.04
N ASP A 56 -6.20 -0.15 14.86
CA ASP A 56 -6.02 -1.56 15.20
C ASP A 56 -6.22 -2.45 13.97
N LEU A 57 -7.25 -2.18 13.17
CA LEU A 57 -7.52 -2.85 11.91
C LEU A 57 -6.42 -2.53 10.89
N ALA A 58 -5.97 -1.29 10.81
CA ALA A 58 -4.87 -0.90 9.94
C ALA A 58 -3.59 -1.69 10.26
N GLU A 59 -3.24 -1.83 11.53
CA GLU A 59 -2.09 -2.62 11.99
C GLU A 59 -2.26 -4.11 11.64
N ARG A 60 -3.43 -4.70 11.93
CA ARG A 60 -3.73 -6.11 11.58
C ARG A 60 -3.62 -6.39 10.09
N LEU A 61 -4.02 -5.44 9.26
CA LEU A 61 -3.92 -5.53 7.80
C LEU A 61 -2.54 -5.14 7.26
N GLY A 62 -1.62 -4.68 8.12
CA GLY A 62 -0.29 -4.21 7.74
C GLY A 62 -0.30 -2.93 6.90
N LEU A 63 -1.37 -2.12 6.99
CA LEU A 63 -1.48 -0.89 6.23
C LEU A 63 -0.35 0.08 6.64
N PRO A 64 0.35 0.70 5.68
CA PRO A 64 1.30 1.75 6.00
C PRO A 64 0.53 2.99 6.44
N VAL A 65 0.74 3.45 7.66
CA VAL A 65 0.08 4.65 8.22
C VAL A 65 1.10 5.76 8.41
N ASP A 66 0.71 6.97 8.04
CA ASP A 66 1.48 8.19 8.24
C ASP A 66 0.64 9.20 9.04
N ALA A 67 0.83 9.20 10.36
CA ALA A 67 0.09 10.06 11.28
C ALA A 67 0.45 11.55 11.14
N GLY A 68 1.59 11.88 10.51
CA GLY A 68 2.00 13.26 10.29
C GLY A 68 1.41 13.87 9.02
N ARG A 69 0.87 13.05 8.11
CA ARG A 69 0.28 13.51 6.85
C ARG A 69 -1.15 13.99 7.07
N ILE A 70 -1.42 15.22 6.64
CA ILE A 70 -2.71 15.89 6.80
C ILE A 70 -3.50 15.82 5.48
N GLY A 71 -4.82 15.63 5.61
CA GLY A 71 -5.76 15.68 4.49
C GLY A 71 -6.04 14.31 3.87
N ALA A 72 -7.05 14.26 3.00
CA ALA A 72 -7.50 13.05 2.35
C ALA A 72 -7.43 13.16 0.83
N TYR A 73 -6.97 12.09 0.19
CA TYR A 73 -7.04 11.94 -1.26
C TYR A 73 -8.07 10.87 -1.62
N GLY A 74 -9.20 11.28 -2.20
CA GLY A 74 -10.34 10.39 -2.49
C GLY A 74 -9.96 9.06 -3.17
N PRO A 75 -9.06 9.03 -4.18
CA PRO A 75 -8.62 7.78 -4.78
C PRO A 75 -7.98 6.79 -3.79
N ASN A 76 -7.22 7.27 -2.79
CA ASN A 76 -6.65 6.41 -1.76
C ASN A 76 -7.74 5.75 -0.90
N VAL A 77 -8.78 6.51 -0.56
CA VAL A 77 -9.93 6.03 0.23
C VAL A 77 -10.67 4.92 -0.53
N THR A 78 -10.90 5.11 -1.84
CA THR A 78 -11.55 4.09 -2.69
C THR A 78 -10.71 2.81 -2.72
N VAL A 79 -9.40 2.92 -2.91
CA VAL A 79 -8.49 1.77 -2.93
C VAL A 79 -8.45 1.06 -1.57
N LEU A 80 -8.47 1.80 -0.46
CA LEU A 80 -8.58 1.22 0.88
C LEU A 80 -9.85 0.40 1.04
N ARG A 81 -11.01 0.96 0.68
CA ARG A 81 -12.31 0.27 0.78
C ARG A 81 -12.33 -1.03 -0.03
N ASP A 82 -11.79 -1.01 -1.25
CA ASP A 82 -11.71 -2.20 -2.09
C ASP A 82 -10.74 -3.24 -1.53
N PHE A 83 -9.62 -2.82 -0.96
CA PHE A 83 -8.67 -3.72 -0.28
C PHE A 83 -9.29 -4.37 0.97
N ILE A 84 -10.03 -3.61 1.78
CA ILE A 84 -10.72 -4.14 2.96
C ILE A 84 -11.82 -5.12 2.55
N ARG A 85 -12.55 -4.82 1.47
CA ARG A 85 -13.56 -5.74 0.94
C ARG A 85 -12.92 -7.06 0.51
N SER A 86 -11.80 -7.00 -0.21
CA SER A 86 -11.11 -8.22 -0.69
C SER A 86 -10.40 -8.98 0.43
N SER A 87 -9.97 -8.32 1.51
CA SER A 87 -9.36 -9.00 2.66
C SER A 87 -10.37 -9.79 3.51
N ARG A 88 -11.66 -9.41 3.48
CA ARG A 88 -12.75 -10.11 4.18
C ARG A 88 -13.27 -11.35 3.45
N GLN A 89 -13.10 -11.43 2.13
CA GLN A 89 -13.50 -12.58 1.32
C GLN A 89 -12.27 -13.24 0.70
N PRO A 90 -11.65 -14.22 1.40
CA PRO A 90 -10.62 -15.03 0.76
C PRO A 90 -11.28 -15.83 -0.38
N LEU A 91 -10.79 -15.63 -1.60
CA LEU A 91 -11.11 -16.46 -2.76
C LEU A 91 -10.65 -17.90 -2.53
#